data_AF-A0A925P214-F1
#
_entry.id   AF-A0A925P214-F1
#
_cell.length_a   1.000
_cell.length_b   1.000
_cell.length_c   1.000
_cell.angle_alpha   90.00
_cell.angle_beta   90.00
_cell.angle_gamma   90.00
#
_symmetry.space_group_name_H-M   'P 1'
#
loop_
_entity.id
_entity.type
_entity.pdbx_description
1 polymer ?
#
loop_
_entity_poly.entity_id
_entity_poly.type
_entity_poly.pdbx_seq_one_letter_code
_entity_poly.pdbx_strand_id
1 'polypeptide(L)'
;MCLILVAHRAHPRFRLVVAANRDEFFRRPARSADYWSDASHVLGGRDLEKGGSWMGVTTDGRWAAVTNFRDGSSSEGTRSRGELVASYLCGSTGAQVYLASMQPRVREYHGFNLLAGDSGGIHYLS
;
A
#
# COMPACT_ATOMS: atom_id res chain seq x y z
N MET A 1 -12.86 9.00 -3.86
CA MET A 1 -12.26 8.24 -4.98
C MET A 1 -10.74 8.15 -4.75
N CYS A 2 -10.17 6.95 -4.77
CA CYS A 2 -8.71 6.81 -4.70
C CYS A 2 -8.12 6.64 -6.10
N LEU A 3 -6.93 7.19 -6.35
CA LEU A 3 -6.20 7.05 -7.60
C LEU A 3 -4.73 6.79 -7.30
N ILE A 4 -4.09 5.91 -8.06
CA ILE A 4 -2.64 5.78 -8.11
C ILE A 4 -2.20 5.95 -9.56
N LEU A 5 -1.17 6.76 -9.77
CA LEU A 5 -0.44 6.93 -11.01
C LEU A 5 0.93 6.30 -10.86
N VAL A 6 1.32 5.44 -11.81
CA VAL A 6 2.62 4.79 -11.84
C VAL A 6 3.30 5.08 -13.17
N ALA A 7 4.50 5.66 -13.10
CA ALA A 7 5.38 5.86 -14.24
C ALA A 7 6.66 5.03 -14.02
N HIS A 8 6.72 3.84 -14.60
CA HIS A 8 7.86 2.93 -14.47
C HIS A 8 8.74 2.98 -15.70
N ARG A 9 10.02 3.36 -15.53
CA ARG A 9 10.99 3.57 -16.62
C ARG A 9 10.49 4.49 -17.74
N ALA A 10 9.57 5.41 -17.40
CA ALA A 10 8.96 6.33 -18.34
C ALA A 10 9.66 7.71 -18.39
N HIS A 11 10.68 7.92 -17.54
CA HIS A 11 11.42 9.18 -17.46
C HIS A 11 12.94 8.91 -17.36
N PRO A 12 13.81 9.66 -18.07
CA PRO A 12 15.25 9.39 -18.10
C PRO A 12 15.94 9.60 -16.74
N ARG A 13 15.40 10.47 -15.86
CA ARG A 13 15.97 10.72 -14.52
C ARG A 13 15.35 9.88 -13.40
N PHE A 14 14.13 9.38 -13.59
CA PHE A 14 13.38 8.72 -12.52
C PHE A 14 13.00 7.32 -12.99
N ARG A 15 13.64 6.30 -12.41
CA ARG A 15 13.32 4.89 -12.73
C ARG A 15 11.87 4.56 -12.36
N LEU A 16 11.34 5.20 -11.33
CA LEU A 16 9.97 5.04 -10.87
C LEU A 16 9.46 6.38 -10.32
N VAL A 17 8.23 6.75 -10.70
CA VAL A 17 7.43 7.77 -10.05
C VAL A 17 6.09 7.16 -9.68
N VAL A 18 5.70 7.30 -8.41
CA VAL A 18 4.38 6.89 -7.92
C VAL A 18 3.73 8.11 -7.27
N ALA A 19 2.52 8.45 -7.71
CA ALA A 19 1.71 9.50 -7.10
C ALA A 19 0.35 8.92 -6.76
N ALA A 20 -0.16 9.21 -5.56
CA ALA A 20 -1.42 8.66 -5.09
C ALA A 20 -2.28 9.77 -4.48
N ASN A 21 -3.56 9.77 -4.83
CA ASN A 21 -4.59 10.51 -4.12
C ASN A 21 -5.48 9.53 -3.36
N ARG A 22 -5.61 9.72 -2.04
CA ARG A 22 -6.52 8.97 -1.20
C ARG A 22 -7.58 9.90 -0.64
N ASP A 23 -8.81 9.68 -1.08
CA ASP A 23 -9.97 10.29 -0.44
C ASP A 23 -10.38 9.46 0.77
N GLU A 24 -10.48 10.12 1.92
CA GLU A 24 -10.87 9.51 3.18
C GLU A 24 -11.72 10.49 4.00
N PHE A 25 -12.49 9.96 4.96
CA PHE A 25 -13.25 10.78 5.89
C PHE A 25 -12.34 11.69 6.71
N PHE A 26 -12.66 12.98 6.78
CA PHE A 26 -11.93 13.97 7.58
C PHE A 26 -11.75 13.57 9.05
N ARG A 27 -12.73 12.85 9.62
CA ARG A 27 -12.70 12.38 11.01
C ARG A 27 -11.74 11.21 11.27
N ARG A 28 -11.22 10.55 10.22
CA ARG A 28 -10.31 9.41 10.38
C ARG A 28 -8.93 9.93 10.72
N PRO A 29 -8.42 9.70 11.93
CA PRO A 29 -7.13 10.26 12.35
C PRO A 29 -5.99 9.62 11.57
N ALA A 30 -5.10 10.45 11.03
CA ALA A 30 -3.94 10.01 10.27
C ALA A 30 -2.75 10.93 10.54
N ARG A 31 -1.54 10.38 10.41
CA ARG A 31 -0.29 11.14 10.43
C ARG A 31 0.22 11.33 9.00
N SER A 32 0.73 12.53 8.72
CA SER A 32 1.46 12.83 7.50
C SER A 32 2.64 11.89 7.31
N ALA A 33 3.14 11.80 6.07
CA ALA A 33 4.30 10.98 5.78
C ALA A 33 5.51 11.43 6.60
N ASP A 34 6.07 10.47 7.34
CA ASP A 34 7.29 10.61 8.12
C ASP A 34 7.89 9.21 8.27
N TYR A 35 9.12 9.13 8.78
CA TYR A 35 9.70 7.88 9.21
C TYR A 35 8.93 7.33 10.41
N TRP A 36 8.58 6.05 10.36
CA TRP A 36 7.78 5.44 11.42
C TRP A 36 8.63 5.19 12.66
N SER A 37 8.09 5.51 13.84
CA SER A 37 8.80 5.31 15.11
C SER A 37 8.99 3.82 15.45
N ASP A 38 8.09 2.96 14.99
CA ASP A 38 8.11 1.50 15.17
C ASP A 38 8.80 0.75 14.01
N ALA A 39 9.14 1.46 12.92
CA ALA A 39 9.83 0.91 11.76
C ALA A 39 10.58 2.04 11.02
N SER A 40 11.72 2.46 11.55
CA SER A 40 12.45 3.65 11.08
C SER A 40 12.96 3.56 9.64
N HIS A 41 12.98 2.37 9.05
CA HIS A 41 13.26 2.16 7.64
C HIS A 41 12.07 2.46 6.72
N VAL A 42 10.87 2.72 7.25
CA VAL A 42 9.64 2.98 6.50
C VAL A 42 9.29 4.46 6.53
N LEU A 43 9.16 5.06 5.34
CA LEU A 43 8.62 6.40 5.12
C LEU A 43 7.21 6.29 4.55
N GLY A 44 6.21 6.86 5.22
CA GLY A 44 4.84 6.84 4.71
C GLY A 44 3.84 7.44 5.68
N GLY A 45 2.64 7.74 5.19
CA GLY A 45 1.55 8.17 6.06
C GLY A 45 1.06 7.03 6.95
N ARG A 46 0.53 7.34 8.13
CA ARG A 46 0.07 6.34 9.11
C ARG A 46 -1.40 6.54 9.44
N ASP A 47 -2.19 5.49 9.33
CA ASP A 47 -3.55 5.45 9.87
C ASP A 47 -3.48 5.24 11.39
N LEU A 48 -3.99 6.20 12.16
CA LEU A 48 -3.94 6.16 13.62
C LEU A 48 -5.10 5.37 14.23
N GLU A 49 -6.12 5.01 13.44
CA GLU A 49 -7.25 4.21 13.91
C GLU A 49 -6.98 2.70 13.82
N LYS A 50 -6.39 2.25 12.70
CA LYS A 50 -6.11 0.82 12.45
C LYS A 50 -4.63 0.48 12.36
N GLY A 51 -3.73 1.45 12.50
CA GLY A 51 -2.28 1.24 12.50
C GLY A 51 -1.66 0.91 11.14
N GLY A 52 -2.43 0.97 10.05
CA GLY A 52 -1.96 0.66 8.70
C GLY A 52 -1.40 1.87 7.94
N SER A 53 -1.20 1.72 6.64
CA SER A 53 -0.82 2.80 5.73
C SER A 53 -1.53 2.68 4.39
N TRP A 54 -1.65 3.78 3.66
CA TRP A 54 -2.19 3.78 2.29
C TRP A 54 -1.09 3.79 1.22
N MET A 55 0.10 4.29 1.56
CA MET A 55 1.26 4.32 0.69
C MET A 55 2.52 4.55 1.52
N GLY A 56 3.59 3.86 1.17
CA GLY A 56 4.90 4.09 1.76
C GLY A 56 6.03 3.46 0.94
N VAL A 57 7.24 3.80 1.33
CA VAL A 57 8.49 3.32 0.75
C VAL A 57 9.48 3.05 1.87
N THR A 58 10.31 2.04 1.71
CA THR A 58 11.40 1.72 2.62
C THR A 58 12.72 2.32 2.16
N THR A 59 13.68 2.46 3.06
CA THR A 59 15.03 2.97 2.74
C THR A 59 15.81 2.08 1.78
N ASP A 60 15.45 0.80 1.66
CA ASP A 60 16.00 -0.16 0.68
C ASP A 60 15.20 -0.22 -0.65
N GLY A 61 14.20 0.66 -0.82
CA GLY A 61 13.51 0.87 -2.09
C GLY A 61 12.32 -0.05 -2.37
N ARG A 62 11.83 -0.77 -1.35
CA ARG A 62 10.55 -1.49 -1.41
C ARG A 62 9.42 -0.50 -1.19
N TRP A 63 8.32 -0.60 -1.93
CA TRP A 63 7.20 0.32 -1.81
C TRP A 63 5.89 -0.40 -2.00
N ALA A 64 4.83 0.13 -1.40
CA ALA A 64 3.48 -0.36 -1.62
C ALA A 64 2.47 0.77 -1.51
N ALA A 65 1.36 0.61 -2.21
CA ALA A 65 0.24 1.52 -2.17
C ALA A 65 -1.07 0.76 -2.40
N VAL A 66 -2.14 1.19 -1.75
CA VAL A 66 -3.45 0.58 -1.86
C VAL A 66 -4.53 1.59 -2.23
N THR A 67 -5.42 1.21 -3.14
CA THR A 67 -6.66 1.95 -3.40
C THR A 67 -7.87 1.17 -2.89
N ASN A 68 -8.90 1.91 -2.51
CA ASN A 68 -10.21 1.32 -2.24
C ASN A 68 -10.90 1.00 -3.58
N PHE A 69 -11.47 -0.19 -3.71
CA PHE A 69 -12.33 -0.58 -4.82
C PHE A 69 -13.76 -0.74 -4.30
N ARG A 70 -14.73 -0.16 -5.00
CA ARG A 70 -16.16 -0.29 -4.69
C ARG A 70 -16.84 -0.85 -5.93
N ASP A 71 -17.14 -2.14 -5.94
CA ASP A 71 -17.90 -2.82 -7.01
C ASP A 71 -19.40 -2.94 -6.72
N GLY A 72 -19.89 -2.33 -5.64
CA GLY A 72 -21.28 -2.46 -5.22
C GLY A 72 -21.60 -3.81 -4.57
N SER A 73 -20.63 -4.73 -4.46
CA SER A 73 -20.79 -5.95 -3.69
C SER A 73 -20.61 -5.67 -2.20
N SER A 74 -21.43 -6.29 -1.35
CA SER A 74 -21.28 -6.29 0.10
C SER A 74 -20.12 -7.21 0.49
N SER A 75 -18.89 -6.87 0.11
CA SER A 75 -17.71 -7.59 0.58
C SER A 75 -17.66 -7.49 2.11
N GLU A 76 -17.64 -8.63 2.81
CA GLU A 76 -17.67 -8.73 4.27
C GLU A 76 -16.28 -8.58 4.93
N GLY A 77 -15.29 -8.06 4.19
CA GLY A 77 -13.92 -8.03 4.67
C GLY A 77 -13.78 -7.23 5.98
N THR A 78 -13.37 -7.89 7.04
CA THR A 78 -13.28 -7.28 8.38
C THR A 78 -11.93 -6.60 8.62
N ARG A 79 -10.93 -6.88 7.79
CA ARG A 79 -9.55 -6.40 7.98
C ARG A 79 -9.29 -5.09 7.24
N SER A 80 -8.43 -4.26 7.82
CA SER A 80 -8.03 -3.00 7.22
C SER A 80 -7.09 -3.25 6.04
N ARG A 81 -7.43 -2.74 4.85
CA ARG A 81 -6.56 -2.77 3.67
C ARG A 81 -5.20 -2.14 3.91
N GLY A 82 -5.12 -1.14 4.80
CA GLY A 82 -3.86 -0.50 5.11
C GLY A 82 -2.87 -1.39 5.85
N GLU A 83 -3.34 -2.51 6.41
CA GLU A 83 -2.49 -3.56 6.97
C GLU A 83 -1.61 -4.19 5.88
N LEU A 84 -2.13 -4.42 4.67
CA LEU A 84 -1.38 -5.01 3.56
C LEU A 84 -0.12 -4.20 3.23
N VAL A 85 -0.25 -2.87 3.19
CA VAL A 85 0.87 -1.96 2.94
C VAL A 85 1.86 -2.01 4.10
N ALA A 86 1.38 -1.90 5.35
CA ALA A 86 2.25 -1.91 6.53
C ALA A 86 3.01 -3.24 6.69
N SER A 87 2.33 -4.38 6.54
CA SER A 87 2.93 -5.70 6.65
C SER A 87 4.00 -5.94 5.59
N TYR A 88 3.78 -5.48 4.35
CA TYR A 88 4.81 -5.56 3.32
C TYR A 88 6.05 -4.73 3.71
N LEU A 89 5.87 -3.45 4.03
CA LEU A 89 6.97 -2.51 4.28
C LEU A 89 7.76 -2.86 5.55
N CYS A 90 7.10 -3.37 6.59
CA CYS A 90 7.77 -3.82 7.83
C CYS A 90 8.40 -5.21 7.71
N GLY A 91 7.93 -6.05 6.77
CA GLY A 91 8.52 -7.36 6.51
C GLY A 91 9.81 -7.28 5.68
N SER A 92 10.34 -8.43 5.25
CA SER A 92 11.52 -8.51 4.36
C SER A 92 11.26 -9.29 3.06
N THR A 93 10.05 -9.85 2.91
CA THR A 93 9.66 -10.66 1.75
C THR A 93 9.57 -9.82 0.48
N GLY A 94 10.09 -10.33 -0.64
CA GLY A 94 9.94 -9.69 -1.96
C GLY A 94 8.48 -9.55 -2.39
N ALA A 95 8.17 -8.53 -3.20
CA ALA A 95 6.83 -8.11 -3.60
C ALA A 95 6.02 -9.26 -4.22
N GLN A 96 6.62 -10.01 -5.15
CA GLN A 96 5.97 -11.15 -5.79
C GLN A 96 5.52 -12.22 -4.78
N VAL A 97 6.44 -12.61 -3.89
CA VAL A 97 6.19 -13.66 -2.89
C VAL A 97 5.19 -13.16 -1.85
N TYR A 98 5.28 -11.90 -1.45
CA TYR A 98 4.33 -11.30 -0.52
C TYR A 98 2.92 -11.30 -1.09
N LEU A 99 2.71 -10.78 -2.32
CA LEU A 99 1.38 -10.78 -2.95
C LEU A 99 0.83 -12.20 -3.17
N ALA A 100 1.68 -13.15 -3.57
CA ALA A 100 1.28 -14.55 -3.71
C ALA A 100 0.79 -15.15 -2.38
N SER A 101 1.43 -14.81 -1.25
CA SER A 101 0.99 -15.26 0.08
C SER A 101 -0.29 -14.59 0.57
N MET A 102 -0.62 -13.40 0.05
CA MET A 102 -1.86 -12.69 0.36
C MET A 102 -3.03 -13.08 -0.55
N GLN A 103 -2.78 -13.69 -1.71
CA GLN A 103 -3.81 -14.12 -2.67
C GLN A 103 -4.93 -14.98 -2.04
N PRO A 104 -4.64 -15.98 -1.17
CA PRO A 104 -5.69 -16.78 -0.54
C PRO A 104 -6.54 -15.99 0.47
N ARG A 105 -6.04 -14.83 0.92
CA ARG A 105 -6.60 -14.01 2.00
C ARG A 105 -7.33 -12.76 1.51
N VAL A 106 -7.42 -12.56 0.19
CA VAL A 106 -8.06 -11.37 -0.42
C VAL A 106 -9.47 -11.13 0.14
N ARG A 107 -10.24 -12.21 0.37
CA ARG A 107 -11.61 -12.14 0.91
C ARG A 107 -11.71 -11.66 2.36
N GLU A 108 -10.60 -11.61 3.10
CA GLU A 108 -10.57 -11.02 4.46
C GLU A 108 -10.67 -9.49 4.44
N TYR A 109 -10.51 -8.86 3.27
CA TYR A 109 -10.49 -7.41 3.09
C TYR A 109 -11.65 -6.97 2.20
N HIS A 110 -12.16 -5.76 2.45
CA HIS A 110 -13.04 -5.10 1.48
C HIS A 110 -12.28 -4.85 0.17
N GLY A 111 -12.99 -4.82 -0.95
CA GLY A 111 -12.42 -4.61 -2.29
C GLY A 111 -11.30 -3.57 -2.34
N PHE A 112 -10.20 -3.92 -3.00
CA PHE A 112 -8.99 -3.11 -3.07
C PHE A 112 -8.23 -3.31 -4.36
N ASN A 113 -7.27 -2.42 -4.62
CA ASN A 113 -6.14 -2.71 -5.50
C ASN A 113 -4.87 -2.45 -4.72
N LEU A 114 -3.99 -3.45 -4.61
CA LEU A 114 -2.70 -3.37 -3.98
C LEU A 114 -1.62 -3.41 -5.05
N LEU A 115 -0.75 -2.40 -5.03
CA LEU A 115 0.50 -2.39 -5.77
C LEU A 115 1.65 -2.53 -4.77
N ALA A 116 2.60 -3.41 -5.07
CA ALA A 116 3.85 -3.52 -4.33
C ALA A 116 5.00 -3.66 -5.32
N GLY A 117 6.14 -3.06 -5.01
CA GLY A 117 7.32 -3.20 -5.85
C GLY A 117 8.62 -3.09 -5.10
N ASP A 118 9.64 -3.68 -5.70
CA ASP A 118 11.02 -3.72 -5.22
C ASP A 118 11.98 -3.80 -6.42
N SER A 119 13.22 -4.24 -6.18
CA SER A 119 14.22 -4.39 -7.24
C SER A 119 13.83 -5.42 -8.31
N GLY A 120 12.98 -6.40 -7.97
CA GLY A 120 12.51 -7.47 -8.84
C GLY A 120 11.36 -7.09 -9.76
N GLY A 121 10.57 -6.07 -9.41
CA GLY A 121 9.48 -5.61 -10.26
C GLY A 121 8.37 -4.89 -9.52
N ILE A 122 7.26 -4.66 -10.24
CA ILE A 122 6.01 -4.11 -9.70
C ILE A 122 4.94 -5.19 -9.88
N HIS A 123 4.21 -5.47 -8.81
CA HIS A 123 3.23 -6.53 -8.72
C HIS A 123 1.88 -5.96 -8.25
N TYR A 124 0.81 -6.63 -8.65
CA TYR A 124 -0.57 -6.19 -8.44
C TYR A 124 -1.42 -7.32 -7.87
N LEU A 125 -2.31 -6.98 -6.93
CA LEU A 125 -3.31 -7.87 -6.34
C LEU A 125 -4.62 -7.09 -6.11
N SER A 126 -5.77 -7.71 -6.40
CA SER A 126 -7.11 -7.18 -6.12
C SER A 126 -8.07 -8.25 -5.66
#